data_AF-A0A972JMA0-F1
#
_entry.id   AF-A0A972JMA0-F1
#
_cell.length_a   1.000
_cell.length_b   1.000
_cell.length_c   1.000
_cell.angle_alpha   90.00
_cell.angle_beta   90.00
_cell.angle_gamma   90.00
#
_symmetry.space_group_name_H-M   'P 1'
#
loop_
_entity.id
_entity.type
_entity.pdbx_description
1 polymer ?
#
loop_
_entity_poly.entity_id
_entity_poly.type
_entity_poly.pdbx_seq_one_letter_code
_entity_poly.pdbx_strand_id
1 'polypeptide(L)'
;MEVELIVDTNRKISLSSFEKQLDGSCCAAINIVSSKLTYSEKEFYFEGFPQFIENLEFMYSKLKGSAELRFHHESDYIKFEAKSLGHIEVTGEFLEYGEIQQNIYFGFAFDQSYLPSFIESLKAVSASLYS
;
A
#
# COMPACT_ATOMS: atom_id res chain seq x y z
N MET A 1 0.09 3.41 14.82
CA MET A 1 -0.75 4.36 14.04
C MET A 1 -1.33 3.57 12.88
N GLU A 2 -2.61 3.81 12.54
CA GLU A 2 -3.29 3.17 11.41
C GLU A 2 -3.38 4.17 10.26
N VAL A 3 -3.14 3.70 9.04
CA VAL A 3 -3.20 4.48 7.80
C VAL A 3 -4.22 3.81 6.89
N GLU A 4 -5.21 4.56 6.43
CA GLU A 4 -6.32 4.01 5.66
C GLU A 4 -6.54 4.77 4.35
N LEU A 5 -6.66 4.03 3.26
CA LEU A 5 -7.26 4.49 2.01
C LEU A 5 -8.68 3.95 1.95
N ILE A 6 -9.68 4.83 2.11
CA ILE A 6 -11.10 4.44 2.11
C ILE A 6 -11.76 5.08 0.89
N VAL A 7 -12.09 4.26 -0.12
CA VAL A 7 -12.82 4.74 -1.31
C VAL A 7 -14.33 4.64 -1.06
N ASP A 8 -14.76 3.50 -0.54
CA ASP A 8 -16.10 3.23 -0.02
C ASP A 8 -16.07 2.02 0.93
N THR A 9 -17.23 1.52 1.33
CA THR A 9 -17.37 0.37 2.25
C THR A 9 -16.78 -0.94 1.72
N ASN A 10 -16.60 -1.07 0.41
CA ASN A 10 -16.17 -2.28 -0.27
C ASN A 10 -14.79 -2.14 -0.94
N ARG A 11 -14.14 -0.98 -0.82
CA ARG A 11 -12.85 -0.67 -1.45
C ARG A 11 -11.99 0.09 -0.47
N LYS A 12 -11.09 -0.63 0.19
CA LYS A 12 -10.28 -0.11 1.29
C LYS A 12 -8.93 -0.83 1.38
N ILE A 13 -7.90 -0.07 1.75
CA ILE A 13 -6.61 -0.60 2.20
C ILE A 13 -6.28 0.05 3.53
N SER A 14 -5.91 -0.74 4.53
CA SER A 14 -5.38 -0.27 5.80
C SER A 14 -4.00 -0.87 6.05
N LEU A 15 -3.10 -0.04 6.57
CA LEU A 15 -1.78 -0.45 7.07
C LEU A 15 -1.68 -0.02 8.54
N SER A 16 -1.15 -0.89 9.39
CA SER A 16 -1.04 -0.64 10.82
C SER A 16 0.18 -1.35 11.41
N SER A 17 0.45 -1.13 12.71
CA SER A 17 1.53 -1.82 13.43
C SER A 17 2.90 -1.71 12.74
N PHE A 18 3.21 -0.54 12.19
CA PHE A 18 4.47 -0.29 11.49
C PHE A 18 5.67 -0.48 12.41
N GLU A 19 6.67 -1.22 11.93
CA GLU A 19 7.94 -1.46 12.59
C GLU A 19 9.09 -1.33 11.61
N LYS A 20 10.18 -0.69 12.03
CA LYS A 20 11.42 -0.63 11.27
C LYS A 20 12.37 -1.70 11.79
N GLN A 21 12.86 -2.53 10.89
CA GLN A 21 13.76 -3.63 11.17
C GLN A 21 15.23 -3.15 11.23
N LEU A 22 16.10 -3.97 11.81
CA LEU A 22 17.53 -3.65 12.00
C LEU A 22 18.30 -3.52 10.69
N ASP A 23 17.86 -4.22 9.64
CA ASP A 23 18.45 -4.16 8.29
C ASP A 23 17.99 -2.95 7.47
N GLY A 24 17.10 -2.11 8.02
CA GLY A 24 16.55 -0.93 7.38
C GLY A 24 15.24 -1.17 6.63
N SER A 25 14.78 -2.42 6.54
CA SER A 25 13.45 -2.75 6.02
C SER A 25 12.35 -2.36 7.00
N CYS A 26 11.10 -2.45 6.57
CA CYS A 26 9.93 -2.18 7.36
C CYS A 26 8.94 -3.35 7.28
N CYS A 27 8.11 -3.47 8.30
CA CYS A 27 6.99 -4.38 8.35
C CYS A 27 5.73 -3.63 8.81
N ALA A 28 4.56 -4.02 8.31
CA ALA A 28 3.28 -3.54 8.79
C ALA A 28 2.22 -4.65 8.65
N ALA A 29 1.19 -4.60 9.48
CA ALA A 29 -0.01 -5.38 9.24
C ALA A 29 -0.85 -4.70 8.16
N ILE A 30 -1.39 -5.49 7.22
CA ILE A 30 -2.20 -5.02 6.10
C ILE A 30 -3.60 -5.63 6.14
N ASN A 31 -4.60 -4.81 5.83
CA ASN A 31 -5.96 -5.26 5.53
C ASN A 31 -6.42 -4.67 4.20
N ILE A 32 -7.01 -5.51 3.36
CA ILE A 32 -7.55 -5.12 2.04
C ILE A 32 -8.99 -5.58 1.96
N VAL A 33 -9.86 -4.67 1.54
CA VAL A 33 -11.24 -4.96 1.15
C VAL A 33 -11.39 -4.57 -0.31
N SER A 34 -11.74 -5.53 -1.17
CA SER A 34 -12.07 -5.31 -2.57
C SER A 34 -13.32 -6.11 -2.96
N SER A 35 -14.45 -5.41 -3.04
CA SER A 35 -15.78 -5.99 -3.28
C SER A 35 -16.13 -7.07 -2.25
N LYS A 36 -16.09 -8.34 -2.64
CA LYS A 36 -16.39 -9.50 -1.77
C LYS A 36 -15.14 -10.12 -1.15
N LEU A 37 -13.95 -9.67 -1.58
CA LEU A 37 -12.67 -10.16 -1.09
C LEU A 37 -12.24 -9.32 0.11
N THR A 38 -11.92 -10.00 1.20
CA THR A 38 -11.21 -9.43 2.34
C THR A 38 -9.95 -10.24 2.56
N TYR A 39 -8.82 -9.56 2.60
CA TYR A 39 -7.52 -10.13 2.91
C TYR A 39 -6.91 -9.40 4.11
N SER A 40 -6.28 -10.14 5.01
CA SER A 40 -5.61 -9.60 6.18
C SER A 40 -4.34 -10.39 6.43
N GLU A 41 -3.22 -9.68 6.56
CA GLU A 41 -1.93 -10.24 6.92
C GLU A 41 -1.31 -9.41 8.04
N LYS A 42 -0.67 -10.07 9.00
CA LYS A 42 0.01 -9.43 10.13
C LYS A 42 1.37 -8.88 9.73
N GLU A 43 2.04 -9.53 8.79
CA GLU A 43 3.42 -9.21 8.41
C GLU A 43 3.52 -9.01 6.90
N PHE A 44 3.41 -7.76 6.47
CA PHE A 44 3.75 -7.33 5.11
C PHE A 44 5.09 -6.59 5.16
N TYR A 45 6.13 -7.21 4.58
CA TYR A 45 7.47 -6.65 4.52
C TYR A 45 7.67 -5.73 3.31
N PHE A 46 8.38 -4.63 3.52
CA PHE A 46 8.67 -3.67 2.45
C PHE A 46 9.92 -2.83 2.72
N GLU A 47 10.45 -2.24 1.65
CA GLU A 47 11.57 -1.30 1.67
C GLU A 47 11.19 0.01 0.99
N GLY A 48 12.06 1.02 1.11
CA GLY A 48 11.90 2.27 0.38
C GLY A 48 10.66 3.08 0.78
N PHE A 49 10.21 2.97 2.03
CA PHE A 49 8.98 3.61 2.49
C PHE A 49 8.90 5.13 2.23
N PRO A 50 9.96 5.93 2.48
CA PRO A 50 9.97 7.35 2.11
C PRO A 50 9.82 7.56 0.59
N GLN A 51 10.51 6.76 -0.23
CA GLN A 51 10.45 6.87 -1.69
C GLN A 51 9.06 6.52 -2.24
N PHE A 52 8.39 5.53 -1.64
CA PHE A 52 7.01 5.19 -1.97
C PHE A 52 6.06 6.38 -1.75
N ILE A 53 6.20 7.08 -0.62
CA ILE A 53 5.40 8.26 -0.30
C ILE A 53 5.67 9.39 -1.30
N GLU A 54 6.93 9.68 -1.60
CA GLU A 54 7.32 10.67 -2.61
C GLU A 54 6.73 10.35 -3.98
N ASN A 55 6.73 9.06 -4.36
CA ASN A 55 6.16 8.61 -5.64
C ASN A 55 4.64 8.78 -5.66
N LEU A 56 3.93 8.54 -4.55
CA LEU A 56 2.49 8.82 -4.44
C LEU A 56 2.19 10.32 -4.58
N GLU A 57 2.99 11.18 -3.94
CA GLU A 57 2.86 12.64 -4.05
C GLU A 57 3.13 13.15 -5.46
N PHE A 58 4.17 12.61 -6.10
CA PHE A 58 4.47 12.90 -7.49
C PHE A 58 3.31 12.48 -8.39
N MET A 59 2.79 11.27 -8.19
CA MET A 59 1.67 10.73 -8.95
C MET A 59 0.42 11.60 -8.81
N TYR A 60 0.08 12.00 -7.59
CA TYR A 60 -1.04 12.92 -7.30
C TYR A 60 -0.85 14.29 -7.97
N SER A 61 0.35 14.88 -7.89
CA SER A 61 0.60 16.22 -8.45
C SER A 61 0.74 16.25 -9.97
N LYS A 62 1.16 15.15 -10.59
CA LYS A 62 1.45 15.07 -12.05
C LYS A 62 0.41 14.29 -12.84
N LEU A 63 -0.54 13.64 -12.18
CA LEU A 63 -1.56 12.78 -12.80
C LEU A 63 -0.97 11.64 -13.63
N LYS A 64 0.24 11.19 -13.28
CA LYS A 64 0.98 10.15 -14.01
C LYS A 64 2.03 9.49 -13.13
N GLY A 65 2.44 8.29 -13.52
CA GLY A 65 3.46 7.52 -12.81
C GLY A 65 2.85 6.44 -11.91
N SER A 66 3.68 5.85 -11.07
CA SER A 66 3.30 4.76 -10.19
C SER A 66 4.10 4.81 -8.89
N ALA A 67 3.52 4.28 -7.83
CA ALA A 67 4.20 4.05 -6.56
C ALA A 67 3.99 2.59 -6.15
N GLU A 68 5.06 1.89 -5.85
CA GLU A 68 5.05 0.47 -5.45
C GLU A 68 5.72 0.33 -4.09
N LEU A 69 5.06 -0.38 -3.19
CA LEU A 69 5.58 -0.76 -1.89
C LEU A 69 5.73 -2.28 -1.90
N ARG A 70 6.96 -2.76 -1.68
CA ARG A 70 7.32 -4.18 -1.70
C ARG A 70 8.65 -4.43 -1.01
N PHE A 71 8.94 -5.69 -0.72
CA PHE A 71 10.28 -6.16 -0.44
C PHE A 71 10.92 -6.72 -1.72
N HIS A 72 12.22 -6.47 -1.96
CA HIS A 72 12.88 -6.90 -3.21
C HIS A 72 12.98 -8.42 -3.36
N HIS A 73 13.00 -9.15 -2.23
CA HIS A 73 13.12 -10.61 -2.21
C HIS A 73 11.78 -11.33 -2.05
N GLU A 74 10.67 -10.60 -1.95
CA GLU A 74 9.33 -11.18 -1.85
C GLU A 74 8.50 -10.85 -3.10
N SER A 75 7.51 -11.71 -3.34
CA SER A 75 6.49 -11.49 -4.35
C SER A 75 5.45 -10.47 -3.91
N ASP A 76 5.32 -10.23 -2.61
CA ASP A 76 4.25 -9.43 -2.04
C ASP A 76 4.43 -7.95 -2.37
N TYR A 77 3.36 -7.32 -2.86
CA TYR A 77 3.41 -5.90 -3.19
C TYR A 77 2.04 -5.21 -3.13
N ILE A 78 2.09 -3.90 -2.97
CA ILE A 78 0.97 -2.99 -3.27
C ILE A 78 1.48 -1.95 -4.26
N LYS A 79 0.75 -1.76 -5.35
CA LYS A 79 1.10 -0.82 -6.41
C LYS A 79 -0.06 0.09 -6.75
N PHE A 80 0.23 1.39 -6.76
CA PHE A 80 -0.63 2.44 -7.26
C PHE A 80 -0.13 2.90 -8.62
N GLU A 81 -1.05 3.09 -9.56
CA GLU A 81 -0.73 3.58 -10.91
C GLU A 81 -1.76 4.62 -11.37
N ALA A 82 -1.26 5.78 -11.77
CA ALA A 82 -2.11 6.80 -12.37
C ALA A 82 -2.47 6.43 -13.82
N LYS A 83 -3.77 6.47 -14.09
CA LYS A 83 -4.37 6.35 -15.41
C LYS A 83 -4.82 7.73 -15.90
N SER A 84 -5.54 7.76 -17.02
CA SER A 84 -6.04 9.01 -17.60
C SER A 84 -7.02 9.73 -16.67
N LEU A 85 -7.03 11.07 -16.73
CA LEU A 85 -8.05 11.93 -16.10
C LEU A 85 -8.11 11.83 -14.56
N GLY A 86 -7.01 11.49 -13.89
CA GLY A 86 -6.97 11.41 -12.42
C GLY A 86 -7.51 10.09 -11.85
N HIS A 87 -7.84 9.12 -12.72
CA HIS A 87 -8.11 7.75 -12.28
C HIS A 87 -6.84 7.09 -11.76
N ILE A 88 -6.95 6.39 -10.65
CA ILE A 88 -5.87 5.60 -10.05
C ILE A 88 -6.34 4.15 -9.99
N GLU A 89 -5.47 3.23 -10.39
CA GLU A 89 -5.62 1.81 -10.10
C GLU A 89 -4.69 1.44 -8.95
N VAL A 90 -5.22 0.68 -7.99
CA VAL A 90 -4.40 -0.03 -7.01
C VAL A 90 -4.50 -1.52 -7.26
N THR A 91 -3.35 -2.18 -7.21
CA THR A 91 -3.20 -3.63 -7.38
C THR A 91 -2.24 -4.17 -6.34
N GLY A 92 -2.31 -5.47 -6.09
CA GLY A 92 -1.28 -6.14 -5.33
C GLY A 92 -1.42 -7.65 -5.36
N GLU A 93 -0.36 -8.30 -4.90
CA GLU A 93 -0.19 -9.73 -4.86
C GLU A 93 0.29 -10.11 -3.46
N PHE A 94 -0.24 -11.20 -2.93
CA PHE A 94 0.22 -11.80 -1.68
C PHE A 94 0.30 -13.32 -1.84
N LEU A 95 1.42 -13.88 -1.39
CA LEU A 95 1.68 -15.31 -1.45
C LEU A 95 1.78 -15.94 -0.05
N GLU A 96 0.89 -16.90 0.23
CA GLU A 96 1.00 -17.73 1.42
C GLU A 96 1.92 -18.92 1.12
N TYR A 97 3.07 -18.97 1.79
CA TYR A 97 4.05 -20.05 1.69
C TYR A 97 3.82 -21.12 2.77
N GLY A 98 2.69 -21.84 2.67
CA GLY A 98 2.35 -22.97 3.53
C GLY A 98 2.46 -24.34 2.85
N GLU A 99 2.02 -25.41 3.53
CA GLU A 99 1.79 -26.73 2.89
C GLU A 99 0.81 -26.63 1.72
N ILE A 100 -0.10 -25.65 1.79
CA ILE A 100 -0.97 -25.23 0.72
C ILE A 100 -0.52 -23.83 0.29
N GLN A 101 -0.07 -23.71 -0.94
CA GLN A 101 0.25 -22.40 -1.52
C GLN A 101 -1.04 -21.71 -1.97
N GLN A 102 -1.19 -20.46 -1.57
CA GLN A 102 -2.27 -19.60 -2.03
C GLN A 102 -1.68 -18.32 -2.60
N ASN A 103 -2.19 -17.89 -3.75
CA ASN A 103 -1.85 -16.62 -4.34
C ASN A 103 -3.13 -15.78 -4.43
N ILE A 104 -3.08 -14.59 -3.86
CA ILE A 104 -4.17 -13.63 -3.90
C ILE A 104 -3.73 -12.42 -4.71
N TYR A 105 -4.42 -12.20 -5.82
CA TYR A 105 -4.37 -10.96 -6.57
C TYR A 105 -5.60 -10.12 -6.22
N PHE A 106 -5.37 -8.85 -5.93
CA PHE A 106 -6.46 -7.89 -5.76
C PHE A 106 -6.22 -6.65 -6.62
N GLY A 107 -7.31 -5.94 -6.88
CA GLY A 107 -7.23 -4.59 -7.39
C GLY A 107 -8.58 -3.89 -7.38
N PHE A 108 -8.53 -2.57 -7.42
CA PHE A 108 -9.68 -1.71 -7.65
C PHE A 108 -9.23 -0.34 -8.16
N ALA A 109 -10.16 0.39 -8.78
CA ALA A 109 -9.92 1.75 -9.27
C ALA A 109 -10.67 2.78 -8.42
N PHE A 110 -10.11 3.98 -8.35
CA PHE A 110 -10.68 5.13 -7.67
C PHE A 110 -10.17 6.45 -8.27
N ASP A 111 -10.70 7.58 -7.80
CA ASP A 111 -10.25 8.90 -8.21
C ASP A 111 -9.11 9.40 -7.31
N GLN A 112 -8.15 10.15 -7.84
CA GLN A 112 -7.04 10.66 -7.06
C GLN A 112 -7.41 11.51 -5.83
N SER A 113 -8.64 12.05 -5.75
CA SER A 113 -9.14 12.83 -4.61
C SER A 113 -9.12 12.07 -3.27
N TYR A 114 -8.99 10.74 -3.30
CA TYR A 114 -8.84 9.91 -2.09
C TYR A 114 -7.39 9.79 -1.60
N LEU A 115 -6.39 10.17 -2.40
CA LEU A 115 -4.96 10.05 -2.03
C LEU A 115 -4.47 11.04 -0.96
N PRO A 116 -4.91 12.32 -0.91
CA PRO A 116 -4.29 13.31 -0.03
C PRO A 116 -4.27 12.90 1.45
N SER A 117 -5.40 12.46 2.02
CA SER A 117 -5.47 12.05 3.43
C SER A 117 -4.64 10.79 3.71
N PHE A 118 -4.59 9.87 2.75
CA PHE A 118 -3.77 8.66 2.83
C PHE A 118 -2.28 9.00 2.86
N ILE A 119 -1.83 9.86 1.94
CA ILE A 119 -0.44 10.35 1.85
C ILE A 119 -0.03 11.05 3.15
N GLU A 120 -0.85 11.96 3.67
CA GLU A 120 -0.52 12.68 4.91
C GLU A 120 -0.39 11.73 6.11
N SER A 121 -1.23 10.69 6.17
CA SER A 121 -1.14 9.66 7.22
C SER A 121 0.15 8.83 7.09
N LEU A 122 0.54 8.48 5.86
CA LEU A 122 1.81 7.77 5.61
C LEU A 122 3.02 8.63 6.00
N LYS A 123 3.00 9.94 5.71
CA LYS A 123 4.07 10.87 6.11
C LYS A 123 4.22 10.94 7.63
N ALA A 124 3.11 11.00 8.37
CA ALA A 124 3.15 11.01 9.83
C ALA A 124 3.78 9.74 10.39
N VAL A 125 3.45 8.58 9.81
CA VAL A 125 4.09 7.31 10.17
C VAL A 125 5.58 7.32 9.81
N SER A 126 5.93 7.74 8.60
CA SER A 126 7.33 7.81 8.15
C SER A 126 8.16 8.69 9.07
N ALA A 127 7.67 9.89 9.41
CA ALA A 127 8.35 10.78 10.35
C ALA A 127 8.57 10.11 11.72
N SER A 128 7.64 9.29 12.20
CA SER A 128 7.79 8.55 13.46
C SER A 128 8.74 7.34 13.39
N LEU A 129 8.90 6.72 12.22
CA LEU A 129 9.79 5.55 12.04
C LEU A 129 11.26 5.95 11.83
N TYR A 130 11.49 7.17 11.34
CA TYR A 130 12.81 7.67 10.99
C TYR A 130 13.27 8.87 11.84
N SER A 131 12.52 9.22 12.90
CA SER A 131 12.91 10.21 13.90
C SER A 131 14.05 9.74 14.81
#